data_AF-A0A3D3DFP4-F1
#
_entry.id   AF-A0A3D3DFP4-F1
#
_cell.length_a   1.000
_cell.length_b   1.000
_cell.length_c   1.000
_cell.angle_alpha   90.00
_cell.angle_beta   90.00
_cell.angle_gamma   90.00
#
_symmetry.space_group_name_H-M   'P 1'
#
loop_
_entity.id
_entity.type
_entity.pdbx_description
1 polymer ?
#
loop_
_entity_poly.entity_id
_entity_poly.type
_entity_poly.pdbx_seq_one_letter_code
_entity_poly.pdbx_strand_id
1 'polypeptide(L)' 'MEEGIKRFKDLRIWQKGIEIVSDIYILTKKFPKEELYGLTSQIRRSAISIPSNIAEGFRRYHNKEYKQFLYITLGSCAEL' A
#
# COMPACT_ATOMS: atom_id res chain seq x y z
N MET A 1 15.58 -24.27 -6.68
CA MET A 1 15.37 -23.08 -7.54
C MET A 1 14.35 -22.22 -6.84
N GLU A 2 14.70 -21.00 -6.45
CA GLU A 2 13.69 -20.05 -5.95
C GLU A 2 12.67 -19.83 -7.08
N GLU A 3 11.40 -20.04 -6.78
CA GLU A 3 10.33 -19.72 -7.72
C GLU A 3 10.41 -18.23 -8.06
N GLY A 4 10.66 -17.90 -9.32
CA GLY A 4 10.68 -16.52 -9.79
C GLY A 4 9.35 -15.82 -9.53
N ILE A 5 9.39 -14.51 -9.31
CA ILE A 5 8.21 -13.67 -9.11
C ILE A 5 7.29 -13.79 -10.34
N LYS A 6 6.08 -14.32 -10.16
CA LYS A 6 5.07 -14.48 -11.24
C LYS A 6 3.87 -13.57 -11.04
N ARG A 7 3.60 -13.18 -9.80
CA ARG A 7 2.46 -12.36 -9.40
C ARG A 7 2.94 -11.27 -8.45
N PHE A 8 2.22 -10.16 -8.41
CA PHE A 8 2.49 -9.09 -7.45
C PHE A 8 2.47 -9.58 -5.99
N LYS A 9 1.70 -10.63 -5.69
CA LYS A 9 1.62 -11.26 -4.35
C LYS A 9 2.93 -11.93 -3.92
N ASP A 10 3.78 -12.28 -4.87
CA ASP A 10 5.09 -12.87 -4.59
C ASP A 10 6.12 -11.77 -4.22
N LEU A 11 5.78 -10.48 -4.42
CA LEU A 11 6.62 -9.34 -4.02
C LEU A 11 6.57 -9.13 -2.50
N ARG A 12 7.74 -9.18 -1.85
CA ARG A 12 7.88 -8.84 -0.41
C ARG A 12 7.37 -7.44 -0.07
N ILE A 13 7.57 -6.47 -0.96
CA ILE A 13 7.09 -5.09 -0.76
C ILE A 13 5.56 -5.01 -0.75
N TRP A 14 4.88 -5.85 -1.54
CA TRP A 14 3.42 -5.91 -1.54
C TRP A 14 2.90 -6.56 -0.27
N GLN A 15 3.53 -7.66 0.17
CA GLN A 15 3.18 -8.36 1.41
C GLN A 15 3.29 -7.42 2.62
N LYS A 16 4.40 -6.64 2.71
CA LYS A 16 4.56 -5.60 3.73
C LYS A 16 3.50 -4.50 3.63
N GLY A 17 3.09 -4.10 2.42
CA GLY A 17 1.98 -3.18 2.24
C GLY A 17 0.67 -3.71 2.83
N ILE A 18 0.39 -5.02 2.70
CA ILE A 18 -0.79 -5.65 3.31
C ILE A 18 -0.68 -5.69 4.84
N GLU A 19 0.51 -5.96 5.39
CA GLU A 19 0.77 -5.88 6.84
C GLU A 19 0.46 -4.47 7.37
N ILE A 20 0.97 -3.43 6.70
CA ILE A 20 0.70 -2.02 7.04
C ILE A 20 -0.81 -1.73 7.04
N VAL A 21 -1.54 -2.17 6.00
CA VAL A 21 -3.01 -1.99 5.96
C VAL A 21 -3.68 -2.63 7.16
N SER A 22 -3.32 -3.88 7.48
CA SER A 22 -3.86 -4.60 8.62
C SER A 22 -3.65 -3.84 9.93
N ASP A 23 -2.41 -3.41 10.17
CA ASP A 23 -2.02 -2.70 11.38
C ASP A 23 -2.73 -1.35 11.53
N ILE A 24 -2.82 -0.58 10.44
CA ILE A 24 -3.53 0.70 10.42
C ILE A 24 -5.02 0.52 10.71
N TYR A 25 -5.66 -0.51 10.15
CA TYR A 25 -7.06 -0.80 10.48
C TYR A 25 -7.25 -1.21 11.94
N ILE A 26 -6.30 -1.93 12.53
CA ILE A 26 -6.34 -2.30 13.95
C ILE A 26 -6.14 -1.08 14.86
N LEU A 27 -5.16 -0.23 14.57
CA LEU A 27 -4.83 0.96 15.36
C LEU A 27 -5.96 1.99 15.33
N THR A 28 -6.46 2.30 14.13
CA THR A 28 -7.51 3.32 13.93
C THR A 28 -8.88 2.91 14.47
N LYS A 29 -9.12 1.64 14.82
CA LYS A 29 -10.35 1.22 15.54
C LYS A 29 -10.49 1.89 16.90
N LYS A 30 -9.38 2.33 17.51
CA LYS A 30 -9.36 2.98 18.82
C LYS A 30 -9.53 4.50 18.74
N PHE A 31 -9.61 5.06 17.54
CA PHE A 31 -9.75 6.51 17.39
C PHE A 31 -11.16 6.98 17.78
N PRO A 32 -11.30 8.24 18.24
CA PRO A 32 -12.60 8.83 18.50
C PRO A 32 -13.50 8.85 17.26
N LYS A 33 -14.83 8.86 17.45
CA LYS A 33 -15.78 8.79 16.33
C LYS A 33 -15.75 10.03 15.45
N GLU A 34 -15.43 11.18 16.03
CA GLU A 34 -15.24 12.45 15.34
C GLU A 34 -14.11 12.40 14.30
N GLU A 35 -13.11 11.54 14.48
CA GLU A 35 -12.00 11.36 13.54
C GLU A 35 -12.31 10.40 12.38
N LEU A 36 -13.52 9.82 12.33
CA LEU A 36 -13.88 8.81 11.35
C LEU A 36 -13.68 9.30 9.91
N TYR A 37 -14.13 10.52 9.62
CA TYR A 37 -14.01 11.15 8.31
C TYR A 37 -12.77 12.06 8.17
N GLY A 38 -12.13 12.39 9.30
CA GLY A 38 -10.86 13.11 9.38
C GLY A 38 -9.68 12.15 9.29
N LEU A 39 -8.94 12.02 10.40
CA LEU A 39 -7.67 11.30 10.44
C LEU A 39 -7.81 9.81 10.10
N THR A 40 -8.87 9.15 10.58
CA THR A 40 -9.10 7.70 10.32
C THR A 40 -9.21 7.42 8.83
N SER A 41 -9.99 8.23 8.12
CA SER A 41 -10.21 8.11 6.68
C SER A 41 -8.93 8.36 5.89
N GLN A 42 -8.18 9.41 6.24
CA GLN A 42 -6.93 9.77 5.56
C GLN A 42 -5.87 8.67 5.70
N ILE A 43 -5.54 8.27 6.93
CA ILE A 43 -4.52 7.26 7.21
C ILE A 43 -4.89 5.90 6.57
N ARG A 44 -6.16 5.47 6.64
CA ARG A 44 -6.58 4.22 5.99
C ARG A 44 -6.43 4.27 4.47
N ARG A 45 -6.75 5.40 3.83
CA ARG A 45 -6.60 5.53 2.37
C ARG A 45 -5.12 5.52 1.96
N SER A 46 -4.26 6.24 2.67
CA SER A 46 -2.80 6.22 2.41
C SER A 46 -2.23 4.82 2.59
N ALA A 47 -2.63 4.10 3.66
CA ALA A 47 -2.23 2.72 3.87
C ALA A 47 -2.68 1.77 2.75
N ILE A 48 -3.95 1.84 2.31
CA ILE A 48 -4.49 1.01 1.21
C ILE A 48 -3.79 1.31 -0.12
N SER A 49 -3.45 2.58 -0.36
CA SER A 49 -2.77 3.04 -1.57
C SER A 49 -1.41 2.34 -1.77
N ILE A 50 -0.70 1.99 -0.69
CA ILE A 50 0.63 1.35 -0.75
C ILE A 50 0.59 0.00 -1.52
N PRO A 51 -0.10 -1.06 -1.05
CA PRO A 51 -0.14 -2.33 -1.78
C PRO A 51 -0.91 -2.22 -3.10
N SER A 52 -1.84 -1.27 -3.23
CA SER A 52 -2.62 -1.06 -4.45
C SER A 52 -1.73 -0.57 -5.60
N ASN A 53 -0.92 0.46 -5.35
CA ASN A 53 0.02 1.00 -6.34
C ASN A 53 1.14 0.00 -6.68
N ILE A 54 1.63 -0.79 -5.72
CA ILE A 54 2.59 -1.86 -6.00
C ILE A 54 1.98 -2.90 -6.96
N ALA A 55 0.75 -3.33 -6.69
CA ALA A 55 0.07 -4.33 -7.51
C ALA A 55 -0.26 -3.79 -8.91
N GLU A 56 -0.73 -2.54 -9.01
CA GLU A 56 -1.02 -1.88 -10.27
C GLU A 56 0.25 -1.68 -11.10
N GLY A 57 1.32 -1.19 -10.46
CA GLY A 57 2.62 -1.02 -11.09
C GLY A 57 3.20 -2.34 -11.63
N PHE A 58 3.07 -3.44 -10.88
CA PHE A 58 3.53 -4.77 -11.31
C PHE A 58 2.82 -5.26 -12.59
N ARG A 59 1.59 -4.79 -12.84
CA ARG A 59 0.82 -5.15 -14.04
C ARG A 59 1.16 -4.27 -15.26
N ARG A 60 1.99 -3.24 -15.10
CA ARG A 60 2.38 -2.36 -16.21
C ARG A 60 3.37 -3.06 -17.13
N TYR A 61 3.28 -2.74 -18.42
CA TYR A 61 4.08 -3.39 -19.46
C TYR A 61 5.53 -2.88 -19.45
N HIS A 62 5.74 -1.59 -19.15
CA HIS A 62 7.07 -0.99 -19.14
C HIS A 62 7.60 -0.71 -17.73
N ASN A 63 8.91 -0.92 -17.55
CA ASN A 63 9.61 -0.60 -16.30
C ASN A 63 9.49 0.87 -15.89
N LYS A 64 9.32 1.79 -16.83
CA LYS A 64 9.15 3.23 -16.54
C LYS A 64 7.85 3.49 -15.79
N GLU A 65 6.75 2.88 -16.23
CA GLU A 65 5.46 2.97 -15.55
C GLU A 65 5.53 2.28 -14.19
N TYR A 66 6.14 1.09 -14.10
CA TYR A 66 6.29 0.42 -12.82
C TYR A 66 7.01 1.31 -11.79
N LYS A 67 8.11 1.96 -12.17
CA LYS A 67 8.82 2.93 -11.31
C LYS A 67 7.93 4.10 -10.87
N GLN A 68 7.09 4.62 -11.76
CA GLN A 68 6.15 5.69 -11.41
C GLN A 68 5.18 5.26 -10.31
N PHE A 69 4.62 4.05 -10.40
CA PHE A 69 3.77 3.49 -9.36
C PHE A 69 4.51 3.26 -8.02
N LEU A 70 5.79 2.90 -8.08
CA LEU A 70 6.63 2.82 -6.87
C LEU A 70 6.88 4.20 -6.24
N TYR A 71 7.01 5.27 -7.04
CA TYR A 71 7.08 6.63 -6.49
C TYR A 71 5.77 7.06 -5.84
N ILE A 72 4.62 6.71 -6.41
CA ILE A 72 3.31 6.95 -5.77
C ILE A 72 3.23 6.17 -4.45
N THR A 73 3.69 4.93 -4.43
CA THR A 73 3.78 4.11 -3.21
C THR A 73 4.63 4.81 -2.14
N LEU A 74 5.79 5.36 -2.51
CA LEU A 74 6.64 6.13 -1.59
C LEU A 74 5.95 7.40 -1.07
N GLY A 75 5.18 8.09 -1.92
CA GLY A 75 4.35 9.23 -1.50
C GLY A 75 3.33 8.82 -0.43
N SER A 76 2.59 7.73 -0.65
CA SER A 76 1.65 7.20 0.34
C SER A 76 2.32 6.74 1.63
N CYS A 77 3.57 6.24 1.58
CA CYS A 77 4.35 5.94 2.78
C CYS A 77 4.79 7.19 3.54
N ALA A 78 5.01 8.32 2.86
CA ALA A 78 5.42 9.57 3.49
C ALA A 78 4.24 10.34 4.11
N GLU A 79 3.03 10.14 3.58
CA GLU A 79 1.78 10.68 4.12
C GLU A 79 1.25 9.91 5.34
N LEU A 80 1.65 8.63 5.47
CA LEU A 80 1.20 7.72 6.53
C LEU A 80 2.01 7.88 7.81
#